data_AF-A0A8H9JVC7-F1
#
_entry.id   AF-A0A8H9JVC7-F1
#
_cell.length_a   1.000
_cell.length_b   1.000
_cell.length_c   1.000
_cell.angle_alpha   90.00
_cell.angle_beta   90.00
_cell.angle_gamma   90.00
#
_symmetry.space_group_name_H-M   'P 1'
#
loop_
_entity.id
_entity.type
_entity.pdbx_description
1 polymer ?
#
loop_
_entity_poly.entity_id
_entity_poly.type
_entity_poly.pdbx_seq_one_letter_code
_entity_poly.pdbx_strand_id
1 'polypeptide(L)' 'MNNEEDRALFGFSDFEKAKLKFLQLLDLTIEISKGDIKLGYSADYPSPLWDKKINSKS' A
#
# COMPACT_ATOMS: atom_id res chain seq x y z
N MET A 1 13.03 14.28 17.64
CA MET A 1 11.90 13.34 17.74
C MET A 1 12.52 11.96 17.82
N ASN A 2 12.64 11.43 19.04
CA ASN A 2 13.25 10.13 19.30
C ASN A 2 12.08 9.18 19.53
N ASN A 3 11.70 8.46 18.48
CA ASN A 3 10.45 7.72 18.44
C ASN A 3 10.79 6.25 18.74
N GLU A 4 10.97 5.96 20.02
CA GLU A 4 11.26 4.59 20.48
C GLU A 4 10.12 3.62 20.09
N GLU A 5 8.90 4.15 19.94
CA GLU A 5 7.71 3.47 19.40
C GLU A 5 7.81 3.18 17.88
N ASP A 6 8.36 4.09 17.08
CA ASP A 6 8.56 3.84 15.63
C ASP A 6 9.68 2.80 15.41
N ARG A 7 10.70 2.80 16.28
CA ARG A 7 11.68 1.70 16.33
C ARG A 7 11.02 0.37 16.72
N ALA A 8 9.94 0.37 17.49
CA ALA A 8 9.23 -0.87 17.82
C ALA A 8 8.33 -1.36 16.66
N LEU A 9 7.73 -0.44 15.89
CA LEU A 9 6.82 -0.79 14.80
C LEU A 9 7.55 -1.12 13.48
N PHE A 10 8.65 -0.41 13.18
CA PHE A 10 9.43 -0.56 11.95
C PHE A 10 10.91 -0.84 12.17
N GLY A 11 11.39 -0.95 13.41
CA GLY A 11 12.74 -1.42 13.68
C GLY A 11 12.80 -2.93 13.59
N PHE A 12 13.46 -3.41 12.55
CA PHE A 12 13.72 -4.83 12.36
C PHE A 12 15.22 -5.07 12.48
N SER A 13 15.61 -6.03 13.31
CA SER A 13 17.00 -6.50 13.40
C SER A 13 17.33 -7.57 12.34
N ASP A 14 16.35 -7.98 11.53
CA ASP A 14 16.46 -9.02 10.53
C ASP A 14 15.77 -8.58 9.23
N PHE A 15 16.47 -8.74 8.11
CA PHE A 15 15.99 -8.29 6.80
C PHE A 15 14.77 -9.08 6.33
N GLU A 16 14.72 -10.39 6.58
CA GLU A 16 13.59 -11.21 6.12
C GLU A 16 12.31 -10.84 6.86
N LYS A 17 12.38 -10.57 8.17
CA LYS A 17 11.25 -10.01 8.92
C LYS A 17 10.80 -8.65 8.39
N ALA A 18 11.75 -7.75 8.09
CA ALA A 18 11.44 -6.44 7.52
C ALA A 18 10.73 -6.55 6.16
N LYS A 19 11.28 -7.39 5.28
CA LYS A 19 10.74 -7.67 3.95
C LYS A 19 9.33 -8.27 4.02
N LEU A 20 9.11 -9.25 4.91
CA LEU A 20 7.79 -9.85 5.09
C LEU A 20 6.77 -8.81 5.54
N LYS A 21 7.13 -7.98 6.54
CA LYS A 21 6.23 -6.93 7.03
C LYS A 21 5.94 -5.88 5.97
N PHE A 22 6.96 -5.49 5.18
CA PHE A 22 6.80 -4.57 4.07
C PHE A 22 5.80 -5.12 3.03
N LEU A 23 5.96 -6.37 2.59
CA LEU A 23 5.06 -6.98 1.62
C LEU A 23 3.62 -7.07 2.14
N GLN A 24 3.42 -7.41 3.42
CA GLN A 24 2.09 -7.43 4.04
C GLN A 24 1.41 -6.05 4.04
N LEU A 25 2.16 -4.99 4.36
CA LEU A 25 1.64 -3.62 4.36
C LEU A 25 1.35 -3.13 2.94
N LEU A 26 2.20 -3.50 1.99
CA LEU A 26 2.01 -3.17 0.58
C LEU A 26 0.72 -3.82 0.04
N ASP A 27 0.50 -5.10 0.32
CA ASP A 27 -0.72 -5.81 -0.09
C ASP A 27 -1.97 -5.16 0.50
N LEU A 28 -1.95 -4.84 1.80
CA LEU A 28 -3.07 -4.16 2.46
C LEU A 28 -3.36 -2.79 1.83
N THR A 29 -2.31 -2.00 1.56
CA THR A 29 -2.43 -0.67 0.95
C THR A 29 -3.07 -0.75 -0.44
N ILE A 30 -2.69 -1.76 -1.23
CA ILE A 30 -3.26 -2.01 -2.56
C ILE A 30 -4.74 -2.37 -2.46
N GLU A 31 -5.13 -3.21 -1.51
CA GLU A 31 -6.55 -3.59 -1.34
C GLU A 31 -7.43 -2.42 -0.90
N ILE A 32 -6.93 -1.57 0.01
CA ILE A 32 -7.63 -0.33 0.40
C ILE A 32 -7.79 0.58 -0.82
N SER A 33 -6.70 0.83 -1.55
CA SER A 33 -6.72 1.68 -2.76
C SER A 33 -7.73 1.19 -3.81
N LYS A 34 -7.80 -0.13 -4.03
CA LYS A 34 -8.82 -0.72 -4.92
C LYS A 34 -10.24 -0.49 -4.42
N GLY A 35 -10.47 -0.56 -3.10
CA GLY A 35 -11.76 -0.27 -2.48
C GLY A 35 -12.19 1.18 -2.71
N ASP A 36 -11.28 2.12 -2.44
CA ASP A 36 -11.53 3.56 -2.59
C ASP A 36 -11.85 3.93 -4.04
N ILE A 37 -11.08 3.40 -5.01
CA ILE A 37 -11.33 3.59 -6.44
C ILE A 37 -12.71 3.08 -6.84
N LYS A 38 -13.14 1.91 -6.33
CA LYS A 38 -14.48 1.37 -6.62
C LYS A 38 -15.60 2.27 -6.08
N LEU A 39 -15.35 2.98 -4.99
CA LEU A 39 -16.28 3.95 -4.40
C LEU A 39 -16.21 5.33 -5.09
N GLY A 40 -15.32 5.51 -6.07
CA GLY A 40 -15.12 6.77 -6.78
C GLY A 40 -14.18 7.75 -6.08
N TYR A 41 -13.53 7.34 -5.00
CA TYR A 41 -12.45 8.10 -4.36
C TYR A 41 -11.13 7.90 -5.09
N SER A 42 -10.22 8.86 -4.96
CA SER A 42 -8.85 8.72 -5.45
C SER A 42 -8.03 7.84 -4.50
N ALA A 43 -7.17 6.98 -5.03
CA ALA A 43 -6.15 6.33 -4.22
C ALA A 43 -5.08 7.34 -3.77
N ASP A 44 -4.56 7.16 -2.56
CA ASP A 44 -3.53 8.04 -1.97
C ASP A 44 -2.20 8.04 -2.74
N TYR A 45 -1.92 6.97 -3.50
CA TYR A 45 -0.72 6.86 -4.32
C TYR A 45 -1.08 6.70 -5.81
N PRO A 46 -0.53 7.53 -6.71
CA PRO A 46 -0.77 7.41 -8.14
C PRO A 46 -0.06 6.17 -8.71
N SER A 47 -0.83 5.24 -9.30
CA SER A 47 -0.30 4.01 -9.89
C SER A 47 -0.94 3.73 -11.25
N PRO A 48 -0.16 3.28 -12.25
CA PRO A 48 -0.69 2.76 -13.51
C PRO A 48 -1.65 1.56 -13.33
N LEU A 49 -1.61 0.92 -12.16
CA LEU A 49 -2.55 -0.15 -11.80
C LEU A 49 -3.99 0.35 -11.66
N TRP A 50 -4.17 1.62 -11.34
CA TRP A 50 -5.47 2.27 -11.15
C TRP A 50 -6.05 2.75 -12.47
N ASP A 51 -5.20 3.25 -13.36
CA ASP A 51 -5.56 3.81 -14.67
C ASP A 51 -5.92 2.75 -15.73
N LYS A 52 -6.30 1.53 -15.32
CA LYS A 52 -6.96 0.59 -16.23
C LYS A 52 -8.34 1.14 -16.57
N LYS A 53 -8.37 2.13 -17.47
CA LYS A 53 -9.54 2.47 -18.25
C LYS A 53 -10.06 1.15 -18.80
N ILE A 54 -11.26 0.79 -18.36
CA ILE A 54 -12.06 -0.21 -19.05
C ILE A 54 -12.05 0.24 -20.50
N ASN A 55 -11.42 -0.54 -21.37
CA ASN A 55 -11.51 -0.33 -22.80
C ASN A 55 -12.97 -0.63 -23.18
N SER A 56 -13.88 0.30 -22.91
CA SER A 56 -15.19 0.35 -23.52
C SER A 56 -14.94 0.69 -24.98
N LYS A 57 -14.59 -0.33 -25.78
CA LYS A 57 -14.80 -0.30 -27.21
C LYS A 57 -16.32 -0.22 -27.39
N SER A 58 -16.80 1.01 -27.58
CA SER A 58 -18.06 1.29 -28.26
C SER A 58 -17.95 0.96 -29.74
#